data_AF-A0AAW0XFR3-F1
#
_entry.id   AF-A0AAW0XFR3-F1
#
_cell.length_a   1.000
_cell.length_b   1.000
_cell.length_c   1.000
_cell.angle_alpha   90.00
_cell.angle_beta   90.00
_cell.angle_gamma   90.00
#
_symmetry.space_group_name_H-M   'P 1'
#
loop_
_entity.id
_entity.type
_entity.pdbx_description
1 polymer ?
#
loop_
_entity_poly.entity_id
_entity_poly.type
_entity_poly.pdbx_seq_one_letter_code
_entity_poly.pdbx_strand_id
1 'polypeptide(L)'
;MMVVASVYLVHSTAYSITQKEGLPYINQLSAWTLLALSFILPLFGSRNVMGRLLSVTASFLCPFLLLCIRHEGFFYIALSIAMFLWLLLEFYLAGNNVQIAMLKFATWGRESSKGGERVLEWSDVRRAYFFLFFTVLAFFGTGNIASVNSFDPSFVYCFITVFSPFIMGSLLLFKIIIPFLLVTCFFHAICTLIEIPTRALFYMFLVMSDFMALHFFFLIRTEGSWLDIGTSLSHYVISMSTTLFLIVLLFIARFVTTFNIEKSAKEGDCVLPRVSIGRPHRD
;
A
#
# COMPACT_ATOMS: atom_id res chain seq x y z
N MET A 1 -7.58 -1.32 18.29
CA MET A 1 -9.03 -1.12 18.55
C MET A 1 -9.84 -1.15 17.26
N MET A 2 -9.52 -0.36 16.21
CA MET A 2 -10.31 -0.39 14.95
C MET A 2 -10.38 -1.73 14.25
N VAL A 3 -9.25 -2.46 14.15
CA VAL A 3 -9.25 -3.80 13.51
C VAL A 3 -10.18 -4.77 14.25
N VAL A 4 -10.23 -4.69 15.58
CA VAL A 4 -11.15 -5.51 16.38
C VAL A 4 -12.60 -5.08 16.14
N ALA A 5 -12.86 -3.78 16.07
CA ALA A 5 -14.17 -3.24 15.75
C ALA A 5 -14.64 -3.65 14.35
N SER A 6 -13.77 -3.63 13.33
CA SER A 6 -14.13 -4.07 11.97
C SER A 6 -14.43 -5.57 11.92
N VAL A 7 -13.65 -6.40 12.61
CA VAL A 7 -13.93 -7.85 12.70
C VAL A 7 -15.26 -8.11 13.39
N TYR A 8 -15.53 -7.42 14.51
CA TYR A 8 -16.80 -7.51 15.21
C TYR A 8 -17.98 -7.08 14.33
N LEU A 9 -17.83 -5.98 13.60
CA LEU A 9 -18.87 -5.45 12.72
C LEU A 9 -19.17 -6.39 11.55
N VAL A 10 -18.14 -6.94 10.91
CA VAL A 10 -18.30 -7.96 9.86
C VAL A 10 -19.02 -9.18 10.41
N HIS A 11 -18.61 -9.68 11.58
CA HIS A 11 -19.24 -10.84 12.21
C HIS A 11 -20.70 -10.58 12.60
N SER A 12 -20.99 -9.44 13.24
CA SER A 12 -22.34 -9.02 13.63
C SER A 12 -23.25 -8.87 12.41
N THR A 13 -22.73 -8.27 11.33
CA THR A 13 -23.48 -8.08 10.08
C THR A 13 -23.76 -9.42 9.40
N ALA A 14 -22.77 -10.32 9.34
CA ALA A 14 -22.95 -11.66 8.81
C ALA A 14 -23.99 -12.46 9.60
N TYR A 15 -23.99 -12.34 10.93
CA TYR A 15 -24.98 -12.98 11.79
C TYR A 15 -26.40 -12.47 11.52
N SER A 16 -26.59 -11.14 11.48
CA SER A 16 -27.89 -10.50 11.20
C SER A 16 -28.47 -10.88 9.83
N ILE A 17 -27.60 -10.93 8.81
CA ILE A 17 -27.99 -11.35 7.45
C ILE A 17 -28.39 -12.83 7.44
N THR A 18 -27.68 -13.69 8.17
CA THR A 18 -28.00 -15.12 8.28
C THR A 18 -29.35 -15.34 8.97
N GLN A 19 -29.68 -14.51 9.98
CA GLN A 19 -30.97 -14.53 10.68
C GLN A 19 -32.11 -13.86 9.90
N LYS A 20 -31.84 -13.33 8.70
CA LYS A 20 -32.81 -12.57 7.86
C LYS A 20 -33.36 -11.32 8.53
N GLU A 21 -32.67 -10.77 9.54
CA GLU A 21 -33.03 -9.51 10.21
C GLU A 21 -32.63 -8.28 9.38
N GLY A 22 -31.89 -8.50 8.27
CA GLY A 22 -31.42 -7.43 7.39
C GLY A 22 -30.11 -6.81 7.88
N LEU A 23 -29.81 -5.60 7.40
CA LEU A 23 -28.62 -4.84 7.81
C LEU A 23 -29.01 -3.87 8.94
N PRO A 24 -28.47 -4.05 10.16
CA PRO A 24 -28.75 -3.12 11.26
C PRO A 24 -28.21 -1.72 10.95
N TYR A 25 -29.02 -0.70 11.18
CA TYR A 25 -28.65 0.70 10.90
C TYR A 25 -27.38 1.15 11.65
N ILE A 26 -27.22 0.69 12.90
CA ILE A 26 -26.04 0.99 13.73
C ILE A 26 -24.77 0.42 13.08
N ASN A 27 -24.83 -0.81 12.57
CA ASN A 27 -23.70 -1.45 11.88
C ASN A 27 -23.36 -0.72 10.59
N GLN A 28 -24.37 -0.31 9.83
CA GLN A 28 -24.19 0.45 8.60
C GLN A 28 -23.48 1.79 8.85
N LEU A 29 -23.96 2.58 9.82
CA LEU A 29 -23.34 3.86 10.19
C LEU A 29 -21.91 3.64 10.71
N SER A 30 -21.70 2.58 11.50
CA SER A 30 -20.39 2.20 12.01
C SER A 30 -19.42 1.81 10.89
N ALA A 31 -19.89 1.12 9.85
CA ALA A 31 -19.06 0.74 8.70
C ALA A 31 -18.59 1.97 7.91
N TRP A 32 -19.51 2.90 7.61
CA TRP A 32 -19.18 4.16 6.92
C TRP A 32 -18.22 5.03 7.72
N THR A 33 -18.43 5.15 9.03
CA THR A 33 -17.55 5.93 9.91
C THR A 33 -16.16 5.30 10.05
N LEU A 34 -16.06 3.98 10.19
CA LEU A 34 -14.78 3.27 10.20
C LEU A 34 -14.03 3.39 8.87
N LEU A 35 -14.74 3.33 7.74
CA LEU A 35 -14.15 3.53 6.42
C LEU A 35 -13.56 4.94 6.30
N ALA A 36 -14.31 5.99 6.65
CA ALA A 36 -13.81 7.37 6.60
C ALA A 36 -12.61 7.58 7.55
N LEU A 37 -12.71 7.07 8.78
CA LEU A 37 -11.67 7.23 9.79
C LEU A 37 -10.36 6.51 9.41
N SER A 38 -10.45 5.41 8.67
CA SER A 38 -9.28 4.63 8.24
C SER A 38 -8.33 5.37 7.30
N PHE A 39 -8.82 6.35 6.52
CA PHE A 39 -7.97 7.17 5.65
C PHE A 39 -7.33 8.34 6.40
N ILE A 40 -7.97 8.80 7.46
CA ILE A 40 -7.54 9.96 8.24
C ILE A 40 -6.44 9.55 9.25
N LEU A 41 -6.57 8.40 9.89
CA LEU A 41 -5.66 7.95 10.95
C LEU A 41 -4.19 7.78 10.57
N PRO A 42 -3.85 7.25 9.37
CA PRO A 42 -2.46 7.20 8.93
C PRO A 42 -1.74 8.54 9.03
N LEU A 43 -2.44 9.66 8.89
CA LEU A 43 -1.89 11.02 8.93
C LEU A 43 -1.45 11.45 10.33
N PHE A 44 -2.05 10.89 11.38
CA PHE A 44 -1.71 11.14 12.79
C PHE A 44 -0.68 10.16 13.37
N GLY A 45 -0.15 9.26 12.52
CA GLY A 45 0.86 8.28 12.92
C GLY A 45 2.19 8.90 13.37
N SER A 46 3.00 8.09 14.04
CA SER A 46 4.35 8.45 14.48
C SER A 46 5.24 8.90 13.31
N ARG A 47 6.23 9.75 13.60
CA ARG A 47 7.26 10.18 12.63
C ARG A 47 8.25 9.08 12.26
N ASN A 48 8.34 8.03 13.08
CA ASN A 48 9.23 6.90 12.84
C ASN A 48 8.73 6.08 11.64
N VAL A 49 9.60 5.74 10.70
CA VAL A 49 9.22 5.02 9.47
C VAL A 49 8.48 3.71 9.79
N MET A 50 9.00 2.90 10.70
CA MET A 50 8.36 1.64 11.10
C MET A 50 7.00 1.87 11.77
N GLY A 51 6.91 2.86 12.67
CA GLY A 51 5.66 3.21 13.36
C GLY A 51 4.60 3.73 12.39
N ARG A 52 5.00 4.57 11.43
CA ARG A 52 4.13 5.07 10.36
C ARG A 52 3.66 3.94 9.47
N LEU A 53 4.55 3.07 8.97
CA LEU A 53 4.17 1.93 8.13
C LEU A 53 3.22 0.97 8.84
N LEU A 54 3.47 0.64 10.11
CA LEU A 54 2.55 -0.16 10.92
C LEU A 54 1.18 0.53 11.06
N SER A 55 1.16 1.84 11.29
CA SER A 55 -0.09 2.61 11.37
C SER A 55 -0.85 2.63 10.05
N VAL A 56 -0.16 2.77 8.92
CA VAL A 56 -0.74 2.72 7.56
C VAL A 56 -1.33 1.34 7.29
N THR A 57 -0.54 0.28 7.51
CA THR A 57 -0.96 -1.11 7.31
C THR A 57 -2.19 -1.46 8.14
N ALA A 58 -2.19 -1.09 9.43
CA ALA A 58 -3.31 -1.36 10.32
C ALA A 58 -4.55 -0.54 9.99
N SER A 59 -4.37 0.71 9.55
CA SER A 59 -5.49 1.58 9.17
C SER A 59 -6.16 1.07 7.90
N PHE A 60 -5.39 0.71 6.86
CA PHE A 60 -5.92 0.15 5.62
C PHE A 60 -6.42 -1.29 5.74
N LEU A 61 -5.98 -2.05 6.76
CA LEU A 61 -6.55 -3.36 7.08
C LEU A 61 -8.05 -3.25 7.45
N CYS A 62 -8.45 -2.19 8.16
CA CYS A 62 -9.83 -1.99 8.60
C CYS A 62 -10.85 -1.92 7.43
N PRO A 63 -10.73 -0.99 6.46
CA PRO A 63 -11.63 -0.91 5.31
C PRO A 63 -11.49 -2.12 4.41
N PHE A 64 -10.30 -2.74 4.32
CA PHE A 64 -10.13 -3.97 3.57
C PHE A 64 -10.96 -5.11 4.18
N LEU A 65 -10.91 -5.32 5.50
CA LEU A 65 -11.71 -6.33 6.19
C LEU A 65 -13.22 -6.10 6.04
N LEU A 66 -13.67 -4.83 6.07
CA LEU A 66 -15.08 -4.49 5.82
C LEU A 66 -15.55 -4.82 4.40
N LEU A 67 -14.63 -4.78 3.43
CA LEU A 67 -14.85 -5.03 2.00
C LEU A 67 -14.39 -6.42 1.56
N CYS A 68 -14.04 -7.31 2.48
CA CYS A 68 -13.54 -8.65 2.17
C CYS A 68 -14.59 -9.73 2.32
N ILE A 69 -14.49 -10.74 1.47
CA ILE A 69 -15.21 -12.00 1.64
C ILE A 69 -14.29 -13.00 2.33
N ARG A 70 -14.75 -13.62 3.43
CA ARG A 70 -14.13 -14.68 4.25
C ARG A 70 -12.58 -14.79 4.22
N HIS A 71 -11.99 -15.30 3.13
CA HIS A 71 -10.58 -15.66 3.05
C HIS A 71 -9.66 -14.56 2.49
N GLU A 72 -10.20 -13.54 1.79
CA GLU A 72 -9.40 -12.46 1.20
C GLU A 72 -8.61 -11.66 2.25
N GLY A 73 -9.11 -11.57 3.49
CA GLY A 73 -8.41 -10.91 4.60
C GLY A 73 -7.03 -11.49 4.90
N PHE A 74 -6.85 -12.82 4.73
CA PHE A 74 -5.55 -13.46 4.94
C PHE A 74 -4.53 -13.03 3.89
N PHE A 75 -4.97 -12.78 2.65
CA PHE A 75 -4.09 -12.31 1.58
C PHE A 75 -3.46 -10.96 1.95
N TYR A 76 -4.25 -10.01 2.45
CA TYR A 76 -3.70 -8.71 2.86
C TYR A 76 -2.72 -8.83 4.02
N ILE A 77 -3.00 -9.69 5.01
CA ILE A 77 -2.06 -9.95 6.11
C ILE A 77 -0.76 -10.55 5.57
N ALA A 78 -0.84 -11.56 4.71
CA ALA A 78 0.33 -12.18 4.09
C ALA A 78 1.13 -11.18 3.24
N LEU A 79 0.44 -10.36 2.44
CA LEU A 79 1.04 -9.27 1.66
C LEU A 79 1.76 -8.30 2.60
N SER A 80 1.13 -7.87 3.70
CA SER A 80 1.75 -6.94 4.65
C SER A 80 3.02 -7.51 5.29
N ILE A 81 3.02 -8.80 5.65
CA ILE A 81 4.20 -9.49 6.18
C ILE A 81 5.29 -9.53 5.10
N ALA A 82 4.95 -9.89 3.87
CA ALA A 82 5.90 -9.91 2.76
C ALA A 82 6.51 -8.54 2.49
N MET A 83 5.72 -7.45 2.59
CA MET A 83 6.22 -6.08 2.44
C MET A 83 7.17 -5.67 3.55
N PHE A 84 6.90 -6.04 4.81
CA PHE A 84 7.83 -5.83 5.92
C PHE A 84 9.12 -6.66 5.76
N LEU A 85 9.01 -7.91 5.31
CA LEU A 85 10.18 -8.74 5.03
C LEU A 85 11.03 -8.16 3.90
N TRP A 86 10.40 -7.68 2.83
CA TRP A 86 11.08 -7.03 1.72
C TRP A 86 11.83 -5.76 2.18
N LEU A 87 11.18 -4.92 2.99
CA LEU A 87 11.78 -3.75 3.62
C LEU A 87 13.02 -4.13 4.45
N LEU A 88 12.91 -5.14 5.30
CA LEU A 88 14.02 -5.61 6.14
C LEU A 88 15.16 -6.21 5.31
N LEU A 89 14.84 -6.95 4.26
CA LEU A 89 15.80 -7.57 3.35
C LEU A 89 16.60 -6.51 2.58
N GLU A 90 15.92 -5.57 1.93
CA GLU A 90 16.58 -4.50 1.17
C GLU A 90 17.52 -3.67 2.04
N PHE A 91 17.14 -3.50 3.30
CA PHE A 91 17.92 -2.78 4.26
C PHE A 91 19.11 -3.58 4.80
N TYR A 92 18.95 -4.88 5.05
CA TYR A 92 20.07 -5.77 5.39
C TYR A 92 21.11 -5.81 4.27
N LEU A 93 20.67 -5.88 3.01
CA LEU A 93 21.57 -5.87 1.84
C LEU A 93 22.24 -4.51 1.62
N ALA A 94 21.76 -3.43 2.23
CA ALA A 94 22.39 -2.11 2.17
C ALA A 94 23.63 -1.97 3.09
N GLY A 95 23.98 -3.01 3.87
CA GLY A 95 25.37 -3.28 4.25
C GLY A 95 25.95 -2.57 5.48
N ASN A 96 25.17 -2.17 6.49
CA ASN A 96 25.73 -1.68 7.76
C ASN A 96 25.02 -2.33 8.96
N ASN A 97 25.71 -3.13 9.78
CA ASN A 97 25.14 -3.81 10.96
C ASN A 97 24.49 -2.88 12.02
N VAL A 98 24.64 -1.55 11.88
CA VAL A 98 23.95 -0.50 12.66
C VAL A 98 22.51 -0.22 12.15
N GLN A 99 22.14 -0.80 11.00
CA GLN A 99 20.96 -0.41 10.24
C GLN A 99 19.64 -0.77 10.94
N ILE A 100 19.43 -1.95 11.54
CA ILE A 100 18.14 -2.27 12.21
C ILE A 100 17.75 -1.21 13.26
N ALA A 101 18.73 -0.61 13.94
CA ALA A 101 18.51 0.55 14.80
C ALA A 101 18.06 1.78 14.00
N MET A 102 18.72 2.11 12.88
CA MET A 102 18.25 3.15 11.95
C MET A 102 16.80 2.94 11.48
N LEU A 103 16.31 1.71 11.23
CA LEU A 103 14.91 1.50 10.83
C LEU A 103 13.92 1.93 11.93
N LYS A 104 14.31 1.76 13.21
CA LYS A 104 13.55 2.21 14.38
C LYS A 104 13.65 3.72 14.61
N PHE A 105 14.78 4.35 14.26
CA PHE A 105 15.06 5.78 14.49
C PHE A 105 14.86 6.67 13.25
N ALA A 106 14.62 6.10 12.06
CA ALA A 106 14.47 6.85 10.82
C ALA A 106 13.19 7.69 10.87
N THR A 107 13.34 8.98 10.58
CA THR A 107 12.23 9.93 10.53
C THR A 107 11.81 10.19 9.09
N TRP A 108 10.51 10.13 8.84
CA TRP A 108 9.97 10.35 7.51
C TRP A 108 10.13 11.82 7.08
N GLY A 109 10.55 12.08 5.84
CA GLY A 109 10.62 13.43 5.28
C GLY A 109 11.90 14.20 5.59
N ARG A 110 12.93 13.54 6.13
CA ARG A 110 14.30 14.06 6.02
C ARG A 110 14.73 13.91 4.56
N GLU A 111 14.33 14.86 3.72
CA GLU A 111 14.86 14.96 2.36
C GLU A 111 16.38 15.03 2.48
N SER A 112 17.07 14.00 2.00
CA SER A 112 18.51 14.05 1.86
C SER A 112 18.80 15.05 0.74
N SER A 113 18.99 16.31 1.13
CA SER A 113 19.33 17.44 0.24
C SER A 113 20.76 17.32 -0.32
N LYS A 114 21.34 16.12 -0.35
CA LYS A 114 22.60 15.85 -1.06
C LYS A 114 22.26 15.17 -2.37
N GLY A 115 21.82 15.99 -3.34
CA GLY A 115 21.76 15.63 -4.75
C GLY A 115 23.16 15.40 -5.30
N GLY A 116 23.73 14.24 -4.99
CA GLY A 116 24.75 13.64 -5.85
C GLY A 116 24.03 12.83 -6.93
N GLU A 117 24.46 12.94 -8.17
CA GLU A 117 24.05 12.04 -9.24
C GLU A 117 24.57 10.64 -8.92
N ARG A 118 23.78 9.86 -8.15
CA ARG A 118 24.06 8.45 -7.93
C ARG A 118 23.77 7.72 -9.25
N VAL A 119 24.80 7.05 -9.76
CA VAL A 119 24.67 6.17 -10.94
C VAL A 119 23.76 4.99 -10.58
N LEU A 120 22.91 4.60 -11.52
CA LEU A 120 21.98 3.50 -11.36
C LEU A 120 22.74 2.18 -11.15
N GLU A 121 22.40 1.46 -10.09
CA GLU A 121 23.00 0.16 -9.80
C GLU A 121 22.04 -0.99 -10.14
N TRP A 122 22.58 -2.20 -10.32
CA TRP A 122 21.77 -3.41 -10.44
C TRP A 122 20.86 -3.66 -9.23
N SER A 123 21.22 -3.13 -8.06
CA SER A 123 20.39 -3.14 -6.86
C SER A 123 19.07 -2.38 -7.06
N ASP A 124 19.08 -1.31 -7.85
CA ASP A 124 17.91 -0.48 -8.14
C ASP A 124 16.97 -1.18 -9.15
N VAL A 125 17.53 -1.87 -10.15
CA VAL A 125 16.77 -2.72 -11.08
C VAL A 125 16.00 -3.79 -10.32
N ARG A 126 16.66 -4.47 -9.37
CA ARG A 126 16.03 -5.49 -8.52
C ARG A 126 14.87 -4.92 -7.70
N ARG A 127 15.03 -3.73 -7.11
CA ARG A 127 13.97 -3.05 -6.34
C ARG A 127 12.76 -2.71 -7.22
N ALA A 128 13.00 -2.19 -8.42
CA ALA A 128 11.93 -1.90 -9.38
C ALA A 128 11.19 -3.18 -9.81
N TYR A 129 11.92 -4.28 -10.01
CA TYR A 129 11.33 -5.59 -10.31
C TYR A 129 10.45 -6.09 -9.16
N PHE A 130 10.93 -6.07 -7.91
CA PHE A 130 10.12 -6.50 -6.77
C PHE A 130 8.89 -5.60 -6.57
N PHE A 131 9.02 -4.30 -6.80
CA PHE A 131 7.87 -3.39 -6.78
C PHE A 131 6.81 -3.78 -7.83
N LEU A 132 7.23 -4.08 -9.06
CA LEU A 132 6.34 -4.59 -10.10
C LEU A 132 5.71 -5.92 -9.71
N PHE A 133 6.51 -6.86 -9.21
CA PHE A 133 6.05 -8.16 -8.75
C PHE A 133 4.97 -8.04 -7.66
N PHE A 134 5.21 -7.26 -6.61
CA PHE A 134 4.25 -7.06 -5.53
C PHE A 134 2.99 -6.31 -5.99
N THR A 135 3.12 -5.42 -6.96
CA THR A 135 1.98 -4.73 -7.59
C THR A 135 1.10 -5.72 -8.33
N VAL A 136 1.69 -6.57 -9.18
CA VAL A 136 0.97 -7.63 -9.91
C VAL A 136 0.33 -8.61 -8.92
N LEU A 137 1.07 -9.02 -7.88
CA LEU A 137 0.56 -9.89 -6.82
C LEU A 137 -0.62 -9.26 -6.07
N ALA A 138 -0.55 -7.95 -5.76
CA ALA A 138 -1.63 -7.21 -5.10
C ALA A 138 -2.91 -7.18 -5.95
N PHE A 139 -2.78 -7.07 -7.27
CA PHE A 139 -3.94 -7.13 -8.17
C PHE A 139 -4.58 -8.52 -8.16
N PHE A 140 -3.82 -9.56 -8.52
CA PHE A 140 -4.35 -10.91 -8.70
C PHE A 140 -4.73 -11.59 -7.38
N GLY A 141 -4.03 -11.28 -6.29
CA GLY A 141 -4.28 -11.89 -4.98
C GLY A 141 -5.60 -11.48 -4.32
N THR A 142 -6.25 -10.40 -4.79
CA THR A 142 -7.62 -10.07 -4.37
C THR A 142 -8.68 -10.96 -5.03
N GLY A 143 -8.31 -11.80 -6.01
CA GLY A 143 -9.05 -12.98 -6.49
C GLY A 143 -10.37 -12.74 -7.23
N ASN A 144 -11.03 -11.61 -7.01
CA ASN A 144 -12.45 -11.43 -7.33
C ASN A 144 -12.71 -10.61 -8.60
N ILE A 145 -11.65 -10.15 -9.28
CA ILE A 145 -11.74 -9.16 -10.38
C ILE A 145 -11.26 -9.74 -11.73
N ALA A 146 -10.45 -10.80 -11.72
CA ALA A 146 -9.93 -11.39 -12.95
C ALA A 146 -11.03 -12.04 -13.82
N SER A 147 -12.19 -12.37 -13.24
CA SER A 147 -13.38 -12.76 -13.99
C SER A 147 -14.57 -11.94 -13.50
N VAL A 148 -15.15 -11.13 -14.38
CA VAL A 148 -16.38 -10.35 -14.09
C VAL A 148 -17.53 -11.27 -13.66
N ASN A 149 -17.48 -12.54 -14.07
CA ASN A 149 -18.49 -13.56 -13.76
C ASN A 149 -18.41 -14.14 -12.35
N SER A 150 -17.29 -13.99 -11.63
CA SER A 150 -17.15 -14.46 -10.25
C SER A 150 -17.48 -13.41 -9.20
N PHE A 151 -17.93 -12.22 -9.63
CA PHE A 151 -18.13 -11.09 -8.76
C PHE A 151 -19.36 -11.28 -7.86
N ASP A 152 -19.12 -11.65 -6.61
CA ASP A 152 -20.15 -11.80 -5.58
C ASP A 152 -20.42 -10.44 -4.90
N PRO A 153 -21.65 -9.90 -4.90
CA PRO A 153 -21.97 -8.63 -4.26
C PRO A 153 -21.85 -8.63 -2.74
N SER A 154 -21.65 -9.78 -2.10
CA SER A 154 -21.70 -9.92 -0.65
C SER A 154 -20.64 -9.10 0.10
N PHE A 155 -19.55 -8.68 -0.56
CA PHE A 155 -18.52 -7.87 0.08
C PHE A 155 -18.96 -6.43 0.42
N VAL A 156 -20.06 -5.93 -0.16
CA VAL A 156 -20.59 -4.61 0.19
C VAL A 156 -21.66 -4.62 1.27
N TYR A 157 -22.07 -5.80 1.76
CA TYR A 157 -23.20 -5.92 2.69
C TYR A 157 -23.00 -5.23 4.03
N CYS A 158 -21.76 -4.93 4.44
CA CYS A 158 -21.51 -4.07 5.60
C CYS A 158 -21.98 -2.62 5.40
N PHE A 159 -22.12 -2.16 4.15
CA PHE A 159 -22.45 -0.79 3.78
C PHE A 159 -23.85 -0.65 3.20
N ILE A 160 -24.22 -1.55 2.29
CA ILE A 160 -25.46 -1.48 1.53
C ILE A 160 -25.94 -2.89 1.18
N THR A 161 -27.25 -3.13 1.28
CA THR A 161 -27.92 -4.36 0.84
C THR A 161 -28.76 -4.15 -0.41
N VAL A 162 -29.14 -2.91 -0.71
CA VAL A 162 -29.87 -2.54 -1.92
C VAL A 162 -28.88 -2.29 -3.06
N PHE A 163 -29.16 -2.90 -4.21
CA PHE A 163 -28.33 -2.73 -5.40
C PHE A 163 -28.24 -1.27 -5.82
N SER A 164 -27.03 -0.72 -5.79
CA SER A 164 -26.72 0.62 -6.27
C SER A 164 -25.40 0.57 -7.04
N PRO A 165 -25.44 0.57 -8.38
CA PRO A 165 -24.27 0.23 -9.20
C PRO A 165 -23.11 1.21 -8.99
N PHE A 166 -23.41 2.49 -8.78
CA PHE A 166 -22.38 3.52 -8.56
C PHE A 166 -21.68 3.39 -7.21
N ILE A 167 -22.43 3.18 -6.12
CA ILE A 167 -21.85 3.05 -4.77
C ILE A 167 -21.09 1.74 -4.67
N MET A 168 -21.70 0.65 -5.13
CA MET A 168 -21.09 -0.67 -5.13
C MET A 168 -19.81 -0.71 -5.98
N GLY A 169 -19.85 -0.12 -7.19
CA GLY A 169 -18.68 0.02 -8.05
C GLY A 169 -17.59 0.89 -7.41
N SER A 170 -17.97 1.96 -6.72
CA SER A 170 -17.00 2.79 -5.98
C SER A 170 -16.33 2.02 -4.84
N LEU A 171 -17.10 1.25 -4.05
CA LEU A 171 -16.55 0.40 -2.98
C LEU A 171 -15.64 -0.71 -3.52
N LEU A 172 -15.97 -1.27 -4.69
CA LEU A 172 -15.11 -2.20 -5.42
C LEU A 172 -13.79 -1.52 -5.79
N LEU A 173 -13.83 -0.34 -6.40
CA LEU A 173 -12.62 0.41 -6.72
C LEU A 173 -11.80 0.70 -5.46
N PHE A 174 -12.42 1.13 -4.37
CA PHE A 174 -11.73 1.32 -3.09
C PHE A 174 -11.05 0.04 -2.59
N LYS A 175 -11.72 -1.11 -2.69
CA LYS A 175 -11.14 -2.41 -2.32
C LYS A 175 -9.87 -2.73 -3.12
N ILE A 176 -9.88 -2.44 -4.42
CA ILE A 176 -8.72 -2.63 -5.32
C ILE A 176 -7.57 -1.69 -4.94
N ILE A 177 -7.90 -0.44 -4.63
CA ILE A 177 -6.90 0.61 -4.35
C ILE A 177 -6.08 0.30 -3.10
N ILE A 178 -6.67 -0.33 -2.08
CA ILE A 178 -6.04 -0.54 -0.77
C ILE A 178 -4.73 -1.35 -0.85
N PRO A 179 -4.68 -2.57 -1.44
CA PRO A 179 -3.44 -3.32 -1.60
C PRO A 179 -2.37 -2.56 -2.40
N PHE A 180 -2.76 -1.83 -3.45
CA PHE A 180 -1.80 -1.04 -4.22
C PHE A 180 -1.24 0.15 -3.43
N LEU A 181 -2.07 0.83 -2.64
CA LEU A 181 -1.61 1.88 -1.72
C LEU A 181 -0.63 1.32 -0.68
N LEU A 182 -0.89 0.13 -0.15
CA LEU A 182 0.04 -0.53 0.76
C LEU A 182 1.40 -0.76 0.09
N VAL A 183 1.42 -1.39 -1.10
CA VAL A 183 2.66 -1.71 -1.83
C VAL A 183 3.46 -0.44 -2.14
N THR A 184 2.79 0.61 -2.62
CA THR A 184 3.42 1.90 -2.95
C THR A 184 3.94 2.64 -1.72
N CYS A 185 3.26 2.59 -0.57
CA CYS A 185 3.75 3.19 0.69
C CYS A 185 5.07 2.56 1.15
N PHE A 186 5.18 1.23 1.11
CA PHE A 186 6.42 0.53 1.47
C PHE A 186 7.53 0.76 0.44
N PHE A 187 7.22 0.77 -0.86
CA PHE A 187 8.20 1.11 -1.88
C PHE A 187 8.79 2.51 -1.67
N HIS A 188 7.94 3.50 -1.37
CA HIS A 188 8.41 4.84 -1.03
C HIS A 188 9.26 4.84 0.25
N ALA A 189 8.88 4.05 1.26
CA ALA A 189 9.67 3.90 2.49
C ALA A 189 11.07 3.36 2.20
N ILE A 190 11.19 2.32 1.36
CA ILE A 190 12.47 1.75 0.93
C ILE A 190 13.32 2.82 0.24
N CYS A 191 12.73 3.58 -0.69
CA CYS A 191 13.43 4.68 -1.36
C CYS A 191 13.93 5.74 -0.38
N THR A 192 13.12 6.09 0.62
CA THR A 192 13.45 7.09 1.64
C THR A 192 14.54 6.59 2.59
N LEU A 193 14.51 5.31 2.98
CA LEU A 193 15.48 4.71 3.91
C LEU A 193 16.85 4.49 3.28
N ILE A 194 16.90 4.14 1.99
CA ILE A 194 18.15 3.85 1.26
C ILE A 194 18.64 5.11 0.51
N GLU A 195 17.94 6.24 0.66
CA GLU A 195 18.26 7.53 0.03
C GLU A 195 18.37 7.43 -1.51
N ILE A 196 17.46 6.69 -2.14
CA ILE A 196 17.41 6.53 -3.60
C ILE A 196 16.43 7.54 -4.18
N PRO A 197 16.77 8.24 -5.28
CA PRO A 197 15.83 9.12 -5.95
C PRO A 197 14.62 8.32 -6.46
N THR A 198 13.44 8.52 -5.84
CA THR A 198 12.19 7.83 -6.19
C THR A 198 11.83 7.98 -7.68
N ARG A 199 12.17 9.11 -8.29
CA ARG A 199 11.91 9.39 -9.72
C ARG A 199 12.64 8.39 -10.63
N ALA A 200 13.91 8.10 -10.35
CA ALA A 200 14.72 7.20 -11.19
C ALA A 200 14.21 5.76 -11.12
N LEU A 201 13.93 5.26 -9.91
CA LEU A 201 13.32 3.94 -9.72
C LEU A 201 11.93 3.85 -10.36
N PHE A 202 11.15 4.94 -10.34
CA PHE A 202 9.85 4.97 -10.99
C PHE A 202 9.96 4.85 -12.51
N TYR A 203 10.92 5.51 -13.15
CA TYR A 203 11.16 5.33 -14.59
C TYR A 203 11.57 3.89 -14.92
N MET A 204 12.41 3.26 -14.09
CA MET A 204 12.76 1.84 -14.28
C MET A 204 11.56 0.92 -14.14
N PHE A 205 10.69 1.19 -13.17
CA PHE A 205 9.43 0.48 -13.01
C PHE A 205 8.53 0.63 -14.25
N LEU A 206 8.37 1.85 -14.78
CA LEU A 206 7.57 2.09 -15.98
C LEU A 206 8.07 1.30 -17.18
N VAL A 207 9.37 1.34 -17.46
CA VAL A 207 9.98 0.59 -18.57
C VAL A 207 9.73 -0.91 -18.41
N MET A 208 9.95 -1.48 -17.21
CA MET A 208 9.70 -2.90 -16.95
C MET A 208 8.22 -3.27 -17.10
N SER A 209 7.32 -2.36 -16.72
CA SER A 209 5.89 -2.59 -16.86
C SER A 209 5.39 -2.48 -18.29
N ASP A 210 5.99 -1.62 -19.10
CA ASP A 210 5.72 -1.55 -20.55
C ASP A 210 6.17 -2.84 -21.24
N PHE A 211 7.33 -3.40 -20.85
CA PHE A 211 7.75 -4.73 -21.33
C PHE A 211 6.73 -5.82 -20.97
N MET A 212 6.23 -5.82 -19.73
CA MET A 212 5.17 -6.75 -19.31
C MET A 212 3.88 -6.54 -20.12
N ALA A 213 3.49 -5.29 -20.39
CA ALA A 213 2.31 -4.99 -21.18
C ALA A 213 2.46 -5.44 -22.65
N LEU A 214 3.64 -5.24 -23.25
CA LEU A 214 3.96 -5.76 -24.59
C LEU A 214 3.90 -7.29 -24.63
N HIS A 215 4.40 -7.96 -23.59
CA HIS A 215 4.26 -9.41 -23.48
C HIS A 215 2.78 -9.81 -23.50
N PHE A 216 1.92 -9.19 -22.68
CA PHE A 216 0.49 -9.47 -22.72
C PHE A 216 -0.17 -9.13 -24.06
N PHE A 217 0.28 -8.06 -24.73
CA PHE A 217 -0.19 -7.70 -26.06
C PHE A 217 0.06 -8.82 -27.08
N PHE A 218 1.26 -9.40 -27.08
CA PHE A 218 1.58 -10.53 -27.95
C PHE A 218 0.88 -11.84 -27.55
N LEU A 219 0.40 -11.96 -26.32
CA LEU A 219 -0.39 -13.10 -25.83
C LEU A 219 -1.90 -12.94 -26.07
N ILE A 220 -2.37 -11.83 -26.65
CA ILE A 220 -3.78 -11.65 -27.00
C ILE A 220 -4.17 -12.72 -28.00
N ARG A 221 -5.23 -13.47 -27.66
CA ARG A 221 -5.77 -14.50 -28.53
C ARG A 221 -6.87 -13.92 -29.40
N THR A 222 -6.81 -14.16 -30.71
CA THR A 222 -7.85 -13.80 -31.68
C THR A 222 -8.76 -14.98 -32.03
N GLU A 223 -8.44 -16.17 -31.54
CA GLU A 223 -9.14 -17.42 -31.82
C GLU A 223 -9.42 -18.18 -30.52
N GLY A 224 -10.46 -19.00 -30.50
CA GLY A 224 -10.90 -19.77 -29.33
C GLY A 224 -12.25 -19.33 -28.79
N SER A 225 -12.51 -19.61 -27.51
CA SER A 225 -13.78 -19.21 -26.89
C SER A 225 -13.83 -17.69 -26.65
N TRP A 226 -15.03 -17.10 -26.68
CA TRP A 226 -15.23 -15.68 -26.33
C TRP A 226 -14.67 -15.32 -24.95
N LEU A 227 -14.69 -16.28 -24.02
CA LEU A 227 -14.11 -16.11 -22.68
C LEU A 227 -12.58 -16.03 -22.73
N ASP A 228 -11.91 -16.85 -23.54
CA ASP A 228 -10.44 -16.83 -23.67
C ASP A 228 -9.96 -15.54 -24.37
N ILE A 229 -10.70 -15.09 -25.37
CA ILE A 229 -10.46 -13.80 -26.04
C ILE A 229 -10.65 -12.65 -25.03
N GLY A 230 -11.76 -12.66 -24.29
CA GLY A 230 -12.05 -11.64 -23.28
C GLY A 230 -11.05 -11.60 -22.12
N THR A 231 -10.59 -12.75 -21.64
CA THR A 231 -9.63 -12.84 -20.53
C THR A 231 -8.22 -12.40 -20.95
N SER A 232 -7.75 -12.81 -22.13
CA SER A 232 -6.46 -12.34 -22.66
C SER A 232 -6.45 -10.84 -22.90
N LEU A 233 -7.53 -10.27 -23.45
CA LEU A 233 -7.70 -8.83 -23.59
C LEU A 233 -7.77 -8.11 -22.23
N SER A 234 -8.50 -8.68 -21.27
CA SER A 234 -8.61 -8.10 -19.93
C SER A 234 -7.26 -8.01 -19.24
N HIS A 235 -6.43 -9.06 -19.30
CA HIS A 235 -5.08 -9.03 -18.72
C HIS A 235 -4.20 -7.92 -19.30
N TYR A 236 -4.27 -7.71 -20.62
CA TYR A 236 -3.55 -6.60 -21.27
C TYR A 236 -4.04 -5.23 -20.78
N VAL A 237 -5.36 -5.00 -20.78
CA VAL A 237 -5.96 -3.73 -20.34
C VAL A 237 -5.68 -3.47 -18.86
N ILE A 238 -5.73 -4.50 -18.02
CA ILE A 238 -5.39 -4.43 -16.60
C ILE A 238 -3.91 -4.02 -16.45
N SER A 239 -2.99 -4.65 -17.18
CA SER A 239 -1.57 -4.29 -17.14
C SER A 239 -1.34 -2.82 -17.48
N MET A 240 -2.00 -2.29 -18.51
CA MET A 240 -1.89 -0.87 -18.92
C MET A 240 -2.61 0.09 -17.96
N SER A 241 -3.75 -0.32 -17.40
CA SER A 241 -4.48 0.51 -16.44
C SER A 241 -3.77 0.61 -15.10
N THR A 242 -3.13 -0.47 -14.64
CA THR A 242 -2.42 -0.50 -13.36
C THR A 242 -1.20 0.42 -13.37
N THR A 243 -0.44 0.51 -14.48
CA THR A 243 0.70 1.45 -14.59
C THR A 243 0.27 2.90 -14.44
N LEU A 244 -0.77 3.31 -15.17
CA LEU A 244 -1.32 4.66 -15.10
C LEU A 244 -1.81 4.99 -13.68
N PHE A 245 -2.51 4.04 -13.06
CA PHE A 245 -3.05 4.23 -11.73
C PHE A 245 -1.95 4.35 -10.66
N LEU A 246 -0.84 3.62 -10.81
CA LEU A 246 0.29 3.67 -9.87
C LEU A 246 0.99 5.03 -9.84
N ILE A 247 0.98 5.80 -10.92
CA ILE A 247 1.48 7.19 -10.92
C ILE A 247 0.72 8.02 -9.87
N VAL A 248 -0.61 7.93 -9.91
CA VAL A 248 -1.50 8.64 -8.97
C VAL A 248 -1.31 8.12 -7.56
N LEU A 249 -1.26 6.79 -7.40
CA LEU A 249 -1.03 6.17 -6.09
C LEU A 249 0.31 6.52 -5.49
N LEU A 250 1.36 6.69 -6.29
CA LEU A 250 2.66 7.11 -5.78
C LEU A 250 2.57 8.51 -5.17
N PHE A 251 1.84 9.43 -5.81
CA PHE A 251 1.60 10.75 -5.23
C PHE A 251 0.83 10.67 -3.91
N ILE A 252 -0.23 9.85 -3.85
CA ILE A 252 -1.01 9.63 -2.63
C ILE A 252 -0.15 8.99 -1.54
N ALA A 253 0.63 7.97 -1.87
CA ALA A 253 1.52 7.28 -0.95
C ALA A 253 2.58 8.24 -0.38
N ARG A 254 3.18 9.09 -1.24
CA ARG A 254 4.07 10.17 -0.80
C ARG A 254 3.37 11.10 0.18
N PHE A 255 2.15 11.53 -0.14
CA PHE A 255 1.37 12.38 0.74
C PHE A 255 1.08 11.72 2.09
N VAL A 256 0.44 10.54 2.10
CA VAL A 256 0.05 9.80 3.32
C VAL A 256 1.22 9.59 4.28
N THR A 257 2.40 9.38 3.72
CA THR A 257 3.57 9.03 4.51
C THR A 257 4.43 10.25 4.92
N THR A 258 4.51 11.29 4.08
CA THR A 258 5.25 12.54 4.38
C THR A 258 4.44 13.57 5.15
N PHE A 259 3.12 13.48 5.12
CA PHE A 259 2.25 14.46 5.74
C PHE A 259 2.43 14.48 7.26
N ASN A 260 2.84 15.65 7.76
CA ASN A 260 3.03 15.92 9.19
C ASN A 260 2.34 17.24 9.52
N ILE A 261 1.34 17.20 10.40
CA ILE A 261 0.60 18.38 10.88
C ILE A 261 1.49 19.28 11.75
N GLU A 262 2.54 18.72 12.33
CA GLU A 262 3.39 19.34 13.34
C GLU A 262 4.52 20.21 12.75
N LYS A 263 4.57 20.41 11.42
CA LYS A 263 5.53 21.31 10.77
C LYS A 263 5.18 22.80 10.97
N SER A 264 4.01 23.12 11.55
CA SER A 264 3.63 24.50 11.92
C SER A 264 4.14 24.95 13.30
N ALA A 265 4.79 24.09 14.09
CA ALA A 265 5.25 24.45 15.43
C ALA A 265 6.65 23.90 15.72
N LYS A 266 7.68 24.53 15.14
CA LYS A 266 9.06 24.73 15.70
C LYS A 266 10.04 25.05 14.58
N GLU A 267 10.03 26.31 14.15
CA GLU A 267 11.27 27.03 13.89
C GLU A 267 11.64 27.68 15.23
N GLY A 268 12.38 26.94 16.06
CA GLY A 268 12.59 27.30 17.46
C GLY A 268 13.52 26.33 18.16
N ASP A 269 14.79 26.69 18.12
CA ASP A 269 15.92 26.25 18.94
C ASP A 269 16.54 24.86 18.74
N CYS A 270 17.73 24.94 18.15
CA CYS A 270 18.80 23.98 18.11
C CYS A 270 19.42 23.81 19.52
N VAL A 271 19.45 22.59 20.07
CA VAL A 271 20.40 22.25 21.14
C VAL A 271 20.95 20.85 20.88
N LEU A 272 22.09 20.78 20.20
CA LEU A 272 22.98 19.62 20.28
C LEU A 272 23.92 19.86 21.49
N PRO A 273 24.14 18.86 22.35
CA PRO A 273 25.11 18.99 23.43
C PRO A 273 26.52 19.05 22.84
N ARG A 274 27.25 20.16 23.09
CA ARG A 274 28.69 20.25 22.84
C ARG A 274 29.38 19.20 23.72
N VAL A 275 29.88 18.13 23.11
CA VAL A 275 30.89 17.29 23.71
C VAL A 275 32.18 18.09 23.78
N SER A 276 32.64 18.43 24.98
CA SER A 276 33.95 19.05 25.20
C SER A 276 35.03 18.02 24.90
N ILE A 277 35.66 18.13 23.74
CA ILE A 277 36.91 17.42 23.46
C ILE A 277 38.01 18.10 24.29
N GLY A 278 38.32 17.52 25.44
CA GLY A 278 39.57 17.81 26.15
C GLY A 278 40.72 17.22 25.34
N ARG A 279 41.65 18.08 24.90
CA ARG A 279 42.97 17.65 24.43
C ARG A 279 43.80 17.21 25.65
N PRO A 280 44.44 16.04 25.64
CA PRO A 280 45.63 15.85 26.47
C PRO A 280 46.81 16.53 25.77
N HIS A 281 47.53 17.34 26.54
CA HIS A 281 48.79 17.96 26.18
C HIS A 281 49.85 16.91 25.81
N ARG A 282 50.68 17.24 24.82
CA ARG A 282 52.03 16.68 24.66
C ARG A 282 52.85 17.12 25.86
N ASP A 283 53.60 16.19 26.45
CA ASP A 283 55.02 16.31 26.81
C ASP A 283 55.63 14.90 26.79
#